data_AF-A0A5J4PBW6-F1
#
_entry.id   AF-A0A5J4PBW6-F1
#
_cell.length_a   1.000
_cell.length_b   1.000
_cell.length_c   1.000
_cell.angle_alpha   90.00
_cell.angle_beta   90.00
_cell.angle_gamma   90.00
#
_symmetry.space_group_name_H-M   'P 1'
#
loop_
_entity.id
_entity.type
_entity.pdbx_description
1 polymer ?
#
loop_
_entity_poly.entity_id
_entity_poly.type
_entity_poly.pdbx_seq_one_letter_code
_entity_poly.pdbx_strand_id
1 'polypeptide(L)'
;MKAFLCILMVSLNGVLFAPNDIETILASIDKNNITLKALREEAEAQKLANKTGIFLANPEAEFNYLWGSPNVIGNRTDVSIRQTFDIPTITGMKSRISNKQNRLVELRYKADRINILLQAKQCCMDL
;
A
#
# COMPACT_ATOMS: atom_id res chain seq x y z
N MET A 1 45.95 -36.56 11.29
CA MET A 1 45.65 -36.30 9.86
C MET A 1 44.34 -36.93 9.37
N LYS A 2 43.99 -38.17 9.79
CA LYS A 2 42.73 -38.83 9.40
C LYS A 2 41.46 -38.16 9.95
N ALA A 3 41.48 -37.66 11.19
CA ALA A 3 40.35 -36.97 11.82
C ALA A 3 39.99 -35.63 11.15
N PHE A 4 41.00 -34.88 10.67
CA PHE A 4 40.77 -33.65 9.90
C PHE A 4 40.13 -33.92 8.54
N LEU A 5 40.48 -35.05 7.91
CA LEU A 5 39.88 -35.47 6.64
C LEU A 5 38.39 -35.84 6.80
N CYS A 6 38.03 -36.45 7.94
CA CYS A 6 36.64 -36.81 8.25
C CYS A 6 35.77 -35.57 8.52
N ILE A 7 36.30 -34.54 9.18
CA ILE A 7 35.57 -33.29 9.45
C ILE A 7 35.34 -32.50 8.14
N LEU A 8 36.30 -32.53 7.22
CA LEU A 8 36.18 -31.88 5.90
C LEU A 8 35.14 -32.57 4.99
N MET A 9 34.98 -33.89 5.09
CA MET A 9 33.95 -34.63 4.34
C MET A 9 32.52 -34.40 4.85
N VAL A 10 32.34 -34.15 6.16
CA VAL A 10 31.01 -33.89 6.74
C VAL A 10 30.49 -32.50 6.36
N SER A 11 31.38 -31.50 6.20
CA SER A 11 31.00 -30.16 5.74
C SER A 11 30.61 -30.06 4.27
N LEU A 12 30.82 -31.11 3.46
CA LEU A 12 30.50 -31.11 2.03
C LEU A 12 29.10 -31.65 1.69
N ASN A 13 28.33 -32.08 2.70
CA ASN A 13 26.89 -32.32 2.54
C ASN A 13 26.12 -31.00 2.75
N GLY A 14 26.54 -29.95 2.06
CA GLY A 14 25.69 -28.79 1.86
C GLY A 14 24.46 -29.31 1.12
N VAL A 15 23.32 -29.31 1.80
CA VAL A 15 22.06 -29.80 1.25
C VAL A 15 21.81 -29.09 -0.07
N LEU A 16 22.00 -29.80 -1.18
CA LEU A 16 21.55 -29.38 -2.49
C LEU A 16 20.02 -29.48 -2.46
N PHE A 17 19.36 -28.48 -1.88
CA PHE A 17 17.95 -28.23 -2.15
C PHE A 17 17.87 -27.76 -3.61
N ALA A 18 17.79 -28.70 -4.54
CA ALA A 18 17.24 -28.38 -5.84
C ALA A 18 15.82 -27.86 -5.60
N PRO A 19 15.46 -26.65 -6.08
CA PRO A 19 14.09 -26.19 -5.96
C PRO A 19 13.19 -27.21 -6.64
N ASN A 20 12.17 -27.70 -5.93
CA ASN A 20 11.19 -28.61 -6.51
C ASN A 20 10.60 -27.95 -7.76
N ASP A 21 10.42 -28.67 -8.87
CA ASP A 21 9.87 -28.11 -10.12
C ASP A 21 8.56 -27.33 -9.86
N ILE A 22 7.72 -27.83 -8.95
CA ILE A 22 6.48 -27.18 -8.50
C ILE A 22 6.74 -25.80 -7.86
N GLU A 23 7.77 -25.65 -7.03
CA GLU A 23 8.09 -24.36 -6.39
C GLU A 23 8.54 -23.31 -7.41
N THR A 24 9.29 -23.73 -8.43
CA THR A 24 9.72 -22.82 -9.52
C THR A 24 8.52 -22.37 -10.38
N ILE A 25 7.56 -23.27 -10.62
CA ILE A 25 6.31 -22.97 -11.31
C ILE A 25 5.47 -22.00 -10.48
N LEU A 26 5.29 -22.25 -9.17
CA LEU A 26 4.54 -21.38 -8.28
C LEU A 26 5.15 -19.98 -8.17
N ALA A 27 6.48 -19.87 -8.09
CA ALA A 27 7.18 -18.57 -8.10
C ALA A 27 6.97 -17.83 -9.43
N SER A 28 6.97 -18.56 -10.55
CA SER A 28 6.71 -18.00 -11.87
C SER A 28 5.26 -17.51 -12.00
N ILE A 29 4.29 -18.26 -11.47
CA ILE A 29 2.88 -17.86 -11.41
C ILE A 29 2.73 -16.62 -10.54
N ASP A 30 3.31 -16.59 -9.34
CA ASP A 30 3.23 -15.44 -8.45
C ASP A 30 3.71 -14.14 -9.10
N LYS A 31 4.82 -14.21 -9.86
CA LYS A 31 5.41 -13.04 -10.52
C LYS A 31 4.66 -12.61 -11.78
N ASN A 32 4.08 -13.55 -12.53
CA ASN A 32 3.59 -13.28 -13.89
C ASN A 32 2.07 -13.31 -14.03
N ASN A 33 1.33 -13.90 -13.08
CA ASN A 33 -0.12 -14.03 -13.16
C ASN A 33 -0.80 -12.65 -13.22
N ILE A 34 -1.61 -12.45 -14.27
CA ILE A 34 -2.29 -11.19 -14.56
C ILE A 34 -3.35 -10.88 -13.50
N THR A 35 -4.07 -11.89 -13.01
CA THR A 35 -5.05 -11.75 -11.93
C THR A 35 -4.39 -11.27 -10.65
N LEU A 36 -3.24 -11.84 -10.26
CA LEU A 36 -2.49 -11.37 -9.09
C LEU A 36 -2.01 -9.93 -9.25
N LYS A 37 -1.57 -9.53 -10.46
CA LYS A 37 -1.20 -8.15 -10.75
C LYS A 37 -2.42 -7.22 -10.61
N ALA A 38 -3.56 -7.58 -11.19
CA ALA A 38 -4.79 -6.80 -11.10
C ALA A 38 -5.27 -6.65 -9.65
N LEU A 39 -5.29 -7.74 -8.88
CA LEU A 39 -5.65 -7.73 -7.45
C LEU A 39 -4.71 -6.84 -6.63
N ARG A 40 -3.42 -6.80 -6.98
CA ARG A 40 -2.46 -5.92 -6.31
C ARG A 40 -2.73 -4.46 -6.61
N GLU A 41 -2.95 -4.10 -7.88
CA GLU A 41 -3.29 -2.72 -8.25
C GLU A 41 -4.64 -2.28 -7.65
N GLU A 42 -5.62 -3.19 -7.61
CA GLU A 42 -6.90 -2.94 -6.93
C GLU A 42 -6.69 -2.69 -5.43
N ALA A 43 -5.86 -3.49 -4.76
CA ALA A 43 -5.52 -3.29 -3.36
C ALA A 43 -4.79 -1.95 -3.11
N GLU A 44 -3.89 -1.53 -4.00
CA GLU A 44 -3.26 -0.20 -3.93
C GLU A 44 -4.29 0.93 -4.12
N ALA A 45 -5.18 0.80 -5.11
CA ALA A 45 -6.23 1.78 -5.37
C ALA A 45 -7.19 1.90 -4.17
N GLN A 46 -7.61 0.78 -3.58
CA GLN A 46 -8.45 0.76 -2.38
C GLN A 46 -7.73 1.39 -1.18
N LYS A 47 -6.44 1.10 -0.99
CA LYS A 47 -5.64 1.74 0.08
C LYS A 47 -5.53 3.26 -0.09
N LEU A 48 -5.39 3.73 -1.32
CA LEU A 48 -5.40 5.15 -1.64
C LEU A 48 -6.80 5.76 -1.36
N ALA A 49 -7.86 5.10 -1.81
CA ALA A 49 -9.24 5.52 -1.57
C ALA A 49 -9.57 5.61 -0.08
N ASN A 50 -9.13 4.66 0.75
CA ASN A 50 -9.33 4.71 2.20
C ASN A 50 -8.67 5.92 2.87
N LYS A 51 -7.64 6.51 2.25
CA LYS A 51 -6.99 7.74 2.73
C LYS A 51 -7.69 9.00 2.21
N THR A 52 -8.58 8.89 1.24
CA THR A 52 -9.41 10.05 0.85
C THR A 52 -10.34 10.42 2.01
N GLY A 53 -10.39 11.71 2.36
CA GLY A 53 -11.23 12.20 3.47
C GLY A 53 -10.55 12.25 4.85
N ILE A 54 -9.27 11.87 4.99
CA ILE A 54 -8.49 12.16 6.22
C ILE A 54 -7.74 13.50 6.15
N PHE A 55 -7.59 14.06 4.95
CA PHE A 55 -6.90 15.32 4.72
C PHE A 55 -7.82 16.50 5.04
N LEU A 56 -7.23 17.60 5.52
CA LEU A 56 -7.94 18.86 5.68
C LEU A 56 -8.39 19.38 4.31
N ALA A 57 -9.46 20.18 4.31
CA ALA A 57 -9.83 20.94 3.13
C ALA A 57 -8.66 21.86 2.72
N ASN A 58 -8.54 22.07 1.41
CA ASN A 58 -7.53 22.98 0.87
C ASN A 58 -7.71 24.39 1.47
N PRO A 59 -6.61 25.12 1.72
CA PRO A 59 -6.72 26.52 2.09
C PRO A 59 -7.32 27.33 0.94
N GLU A 60 -8.14 28.31 1.29
CA GLU A 60 -8.71 29.29 0.37
C GLU A 60 -7.95 30.60 0.52
N ALA A 61 -7.50 31.16 -0.60
CA ALA A 61 -6.88 32.48 -0.65
C ALA A 61 -7.80 33.41 -1.45
N GLU A 62 -8.16 34.53 -0.84
CA GLU A 62 -9.08 35.51 -1.39
C GLU A 62 -8.39 36.86 -1.49
N PHE A 63 -8.51 37.51 -2.64
CA PHE A 63 -8.03 38.86 -2.88
C PHE A 63 -9.24 39.74 -3.19
N ASN A 64 -9.43 40.80 -2.40
CA ASN A 64 -10.53 41.74 -2.56
C ASN A 64 -9.98 43.15 -2.77
N TYR A 65 -10.46 43.83 -3.81
CA TYR A 65 -10.23 45.26 -4.01
C TYR A 65 -11.56 45.99 -3.88
N LEU A 66 -11.68 46.83 -2.88
CA LEU A 66 -12.89 47.56 -2.52
C LEU A 66 -12.69 49.04 -2.83
N TRP A 67 -13.47 49.56 -3.78
CA TRP A 67 -13.49 50.99 -4.10
C TRP A 67 -14.31 51.76 -3.05
N GLY A 68 -13.71 52.77 -2.41
CA GLY A 68 -14.40 53.58 -1.41
C GLY A 68 -15.29 54.65 -2.04
N SER A 69 -16.52 54.79 -1.54
CA SER A 69 -17.41 55.93 -1.85
C SER A 69 -18.12 56.40 -0.58
N PRO A 70 -18.10 57.70 -0.22
CA PRO A 70 -17.50 58.83 -0.95
C PRO A 70 -15.96 58.81 -0.94
N ASN A 71 -15.32 59.55 -1.86
CA ASN A 71 -13.86 59.58 -2.07
C ASN A 71 -12.99 59.79 -0.82
N VAL A 72 -13.55 60.33 0.27
CA VAL A 72 -12.86 60.57 1.56
C VAL A 72 -12.47 59.24 2.26
N ILE A 73 -13.12 58.12 1.93
CA ILE A 73 -12.92 56.81 2.57
C ILE A 73 -11.70 56.06 1.99
N GLY A 74 -11.31 56.34 0.74
CA GLY A 74 -10.20 55.67 0.05
C GLY A 74 -10.49 54.23 -0.39
N ASN A 75 -9.62 53.68 -1.25
CA ASN A 75 -9.74 52.28 -1.70
C ASN A 75 -9.05 51.34 -0.71
N ARG A 76 -9.58 50.12 -0.56
CA ARG A 76 -9.06 49.09 0.32
C ARG A 76 -8.69 47.85 -0.48
N THR A 77 -7.54 47.28 -0.17
CA THR A 77 -7.10 45.98 -0.69
C THR A 77 -7.02 45.01 0.48
N ASP A 78 -7.74 43.90 0.41
CA ASP A 78 -7.71 42.83 1.39
C ASP A 78 -7.15 41.54 0.78
N VAL A 79 -6.28 40.88 1.52
CA VAL A 79 -5.82 39.52 1.25
C VAL A 79 -6.24 38.65 2.43
N SER A 80 -7.03 37.62 2.18
CA SER A 80 -7.48 36.67 3.20
C SER A 80 -6.99 35.27 2.86
N ILE A 81 -6.49 34.56 3.86
CA ILE A 81 -6.16 33.14 3.74
C ILE A 81 -6.99 32.41 4.81
N ARG A 82 -7.84 31.48 4.39
CA ARG A 82 -8.76 30.72 5.25
C ARG A 82 -8.43 29.24 5.14
N GLN A 83 -8.32 28.55 6.27
CA GLN A 83 -8.26 27.09 6.29
C GLN A 83 -9.12 26.53 7.41
N THR A 84 -9.94 25.55 7.06
CA THR A 84 -10.76 24.82 8.02
C THR A 84 -9.93 23.73 8.69
N PHE A 85 -9.90 23.73 10.02
CA PHE A 85 -9.31 22.66 10.82
C PHE A 85 -10.42 21.81 11.45
N ASP A 86 -10.20 20.50 11.52
CA ASP A 86 -11.05 19.57 12.28
C ASP A 86 -10.47 19.39 13.70
N ILE A 87 -11.28 18.88 14.64
CA ILE A 87 -10.83 18.59 15.99
C ILE A 87 -9.80 17.45 15.93
N PRO A 88 -8.61 17.58 16.55
CA PRO A 88 -7.54 16.58 16.45
C PRO A 88 -8.00 15.15 16.76
N THR A 89 -8.93 15.00 17.70
CA THR A 89 -9.54 13.72 18.07
C THR A 89 -10.28 13.06 16.90
N ILE A 90 -11.07 13.82 16.13
CA ILE A 90 -11.87 13.30 15.01
C ILE A 90 -10.95 12.87 13.86
N THR A 91 -9.99 13.73 13.48
CA THR A 91 -8.98 13.40 12.46
C THR A 91 -8.14 12.19 12.86
N GLY A 92 -7.75 12.11 14.14
CA GLY A 92 -7.06 10.95 14.69
C GLY A 92 -7.87 9.65 14.57
N MET A 93 -9.17 9.71 14.86
CA MET A 93 -10.08 8.57 14.68
C MET A 93 -10.24 8.18 13.21
N LYS A 94 -10.45 9.15 12.30
CA LYS A 94 -10.53 8.92 10.85
C LYS A 94 -9.25 8.23 10.32
N SER A 95 -8.08 8.70 10.74
CA SER A 95 -6.80 8.08 10.40
C SER A 95 -6.69 6.63 10.90
N ARG A 96 -7.10 6.36 12.14
CA ARG A 96 -7.12 4.99 12.69
C ARG A 96 -8.05 4.06 11.90
N ILE A 97 -9.22 4.55 11.49
CA ILE A 97 -10.18 3.79 10.67
C ILE A 97 -9.57 3.48 9.30
N SER A 98 -9.03 4.48 8.62
CA SER A 98 -8.34 4.33 7.33
C SER A 98 -7.22 3.29 7.39
N ASN A 99 -6.39 3.33 8.45
CA ASN A 99 -5.31 2.35 8.64
C ASN A 99 -5.84 0.92 8.85
N LYS A 100 -6.95 0.76 9.60
CA LYS A 100 -7.59 -0.55 9.76
C LYS A 100 -8.18 -1.07 8.44
N GLN A 101 -8.80 -0.20 7.64
CA GLN A 101 -9.30 -0.56 6.32
C GLN A 101 -8.16 -0.99 5.39
N ASN A 102 -7.04 -0.28 5.38
CA ASN A 102 -5.85 -0.66 4.62
C ASN A 102 -5.32 -2.03 5.01
N ARG A 103 -5.27 -2.32 6.32
CA ARG A 103 -4.86 -3.63 6.80
C ARG A 103 -5.80 -4.74 6.33
N LEU A 104 -7.10 -4.47 6.31
CA LEU A 104 -8.10 -5.42 5.85
C LEU A 104 -7.97 -5.69 4.34
N VAL A 105 -7.68 -4.66 3.54
CA VAL A 105 -7.37 -4.81 2.10
C VAL A 105 -6.14 -5.69 1.87
N GLU A 106 -5.05 -5.47 2.63
CA GLU A 106 -3.86 -6.32 2.54
C GLU A 106 -4.13 -7.79 2.88
N LEU A 107 -4.94 -8.03 3.93
CA LEU A 107 -5.29 -9.39 4.34
C LEU A 107 -6.12 -10.09 3.28
N ARG A 108 -7.06 -9.38 2.64
CA ARG A 108 -7.83 -9.91 1.50
C ARG A 108 -6.93 -10.28 0.33
N TYR A 109 -6.05 -9.37 -0.11
CA TYR A 109 -5.09 -9.65 -1.16
C TYR A 109 -4.23 -10.90 -0.86
N LYS A 110 -3.77 -11.05 0.39
CA LYS A 110 -3.00 -12.23 0.81
C LYS A 110 -3.83 -13.52 0.73
N ALA A 111 -5.09 -13.48 1.15
CA ALA A 111 -5.99 -14.63 1.04
C ALA A 111 -6.22 -15.02 -0.43
N ASP A 112 -6.48 -14.05 -1.30
CA ASP A 112 -6.68 -14.30 -2.73
C ASP A 112 -5.42 -14.87 -3.40
N ARG A 113 -4.25 -14.33 -3.05
CA ARG A 113 -2.96 -14.86 -3.51
C ARG A 113 -2.75 -16.31 -3.07
N ILE A 114 -3.03 -16.62 -1.81
CA ILE A 114 -2.92 -17.99 -1.29
C ILE A 114 -3.86 -18.93 -2.05
N ASN A 115 -5.10 -18.52 -2.30
CA ASN A 115 -6.07 -19.32 -3.04
C ASN A 115 -5.59 -19.62 -4.48
N ILE A 116 -5.07 -18.62 -5.19
CA ILE A 116 -4.56 -18.79 -6.56
C ILE A 116 -3.35 -19.74 -6.58
N LEU A 117 -2.40 -19.57 -5.66
CA LEU A 117 -1.21 -20.43 -5.58
C LEU A 117 -1.55 -21.84 -5.13
N LEU A 118 -2.56 -22.00 -4.27
CA LEU A 118 -3.06 -23.32 -3.85
C LEU A 118 -3.69 -24.06 -5.03
N GLN A 119 -4.54 -23.39 -5.81
CA GLN A 119 -5.16 -23.96 -7.02
C GLN A 119 -4.09 -24.35 -8.05
N ALA A 120 -3.09 -23.48 -8.27
CA ALA A 120 -1.97 -23.79 -9.15
C ALA A 120 -1.20 -25.03 -8.67
N LYS A 121 -0.94 -25.14 -7.36
CA LYS A 121 -0.26 -26.30 -6.79
C LYS A 121 -1.07 -27.59 -6.98
N GLN A 122 -2.38 -27.55 -6.78
CA GLN A 122 -3.27 -28.70 -7.01
C GLN A 122 -3.20 -29.15 -8.47
N CYS A 123 -3.31 -28.21 -9.41
CA CYS A 123 -3.15 -28.50 -10.83
C CYS A 123 -1.80 -29.16 -11.16
N CYS A 124 -0.70 -28.69 -10.57
CA CYS A 124 0.60 -29.32 -10.75
C CYS A 124 0.73 -30.73 -10.14
N MET A 125 -0.08 -31.09 -9.14
CA MET A 125 -0.09 -32.42 -8.54
C MET A 125 -1.00 -33.41 -9.30
N ASP A 126 -1.97 -32.89 -10.06
CA ASP A 126 -2.89 -33.69 -10.87
C ASP A 126 -2.32 -34.06 -12.26
N LEU A 127 -1.17 -33.50 -12.63
CA LEU A 127 -0.40 -33.75 -13.87
C LEU A 127 0.67 -34.83 -13.66
#